data_AF-A0A453IU69-F1
#
_entry.id   AF-A0A453IU69-F1
#
_cell.length_a   1.000
_cell.length_b   1.000
_cell.length_c   1.000
_cell.angle_alpha   90.00
_cell.angle_beta   90.00
_cell.angle_gamma   90.00
#
_symmetry.space_group_name_H-M   'P 1'
#
loop_
_entity.id
_entity.type
_entity.pdbx_description
1 polymer ?
#
loop_
_entity_poly.entity_id
_entity_poly.type
_entity_poly.pdbx_seq_one_letter_code
_entity_poly.pdbx_strand_id
1 'polypeptide(L)'
;MEPDFATFVLANHEYLNNISIQNQLGGKDFPYDIISSQMFFIPVPLEDGWVVLMWDMMSRKPHILDLMIRGDGPTEPTKDKLELIAWKLHHALFHCLNEYYAGWLAYARRRVGGPLRTCCNETFVRDETGGCVLHIGRTTPS
;
A
#
# COMPACT_ATOMS: atom_id res chain seq x y z
N MET A 1 11.17 9.84 -13.80
CA MET A 1 10.46 9.62 -12.52
C MET A 1 11.19 8.47 -11.85
N GLU A 2 11.70 8.64 -10.64
CA GLU A 2 12.32 7.50 -9.94
C GLU A 2 11.26 6.42 -9.73
N PRO A 3 11.57 5.13 -9.91
CA PRO A 3 10.57 4.09 -9.76
C PRO A 3 10.16 3.99 -8.28
N ASP A 4 8.86 3.96 -8.04
CA ASP A 4 8.30 3.84 -6.69
C ASP A 4 8.55 2.44 -6.09
N PHE A 5 8.43 2.37 -4.76
CA PHE A 5 8.58 1.12 -4.02
C PHE A 5 7.76 -0.04 -4.58
N ALA A 6 6.50 0.22 -4.98
CA ALA A 6 5.64 -0.82 -5.50
C ALA A 6 6.18 -1.42 -6.80
N THR A 7 6.63 -0.56 -7.72
CA THR A 7 7.21 -0.97 -9.00
C THR A 7 8.46 -1.82 -8.80
N PHE A 8 9.37 -1.43 -7.90
CA PHE A 8 10.58 -2.20 -7.59
C PHE A 8 10.26 -3.60 -7.08
N VAL A 9 9.37 -3.69 -6.09
CA VAL A 9 9.02 -4.97 -5.45
C VAL A 9 8.30 -5.88 -6.43
N LEU A 10 7.34 -5.36 -7.21
CA LEU A 10 6.57 -6.17 -8.15
C LEU A 10 7.41 -6.66 -9.34
N ALA A 11 8.43 -5.89 -9.75
CA ALA A 11 9.44 -6.32 -10.71
C ALA A 11 10.45 -7.35 -10.13
N ASN A 12 10.35 -7.68 -8.84
CA ASN A 12 11.31 -8.51 -8.08
C ASN A 12 12.74 -7.95 -8.11
N HIS A 13 12.88 -6.63 -8.17
CA HIS A 13 14.18 -5.98 -8.01
C HIS A 13 14.61 -5.97 -6.54
N GLU A 14 15.91 -5.85 -6.30
CA GLU A 14 16.45 -5.64 -4.95
C GLU A 14 15.98 -4.27 -4.43
N TYR A 15 15.32 -4.28 -3.27
CA TYR A 15 14.67 -3.10 -2.69
C TYR A 15 15.26 -2.68 -1.35
N LEU A 16 16.00 -3.56 -0.67
CA LEU A 16 16.40 -3.34 0.72
C LEU A 16 17.61 -2.39 0.84
N ASN A 17 18.58 -2.53 -0.06
CA ASN A 17 19.77 -1.69 -0.09
C ASN A 17 19.64 -0.52 -1.08
N ASN A 18 18.46 -0.35 -1.68
CA ASN A 18 18.20 0.71 -2.64
C ASN A 18 17.99 2.05 -1.93
N ILE A 19 18.86 3.02 -2.21
CA ILE A 19 18.85 4.35 -1.58
C ILE A 19 17.53 5.10 -1.83
N SER A 20 16.94 5.01 -3.03
CA SER A 20 15.66 5.67 -3.32
C SER A 20 14.53 5.07 -2.47
N ILE A 21 14.51 3.75 -2.28
CA ILE A 21 13.53 3.07 -1.41
C ILE A 21 13.75 3.42 0.07
N GLN A 22 14.99 3.45 0.53
CA GLN A 22 15.33 3.87 1.89
C GLN A 22 14.87 5.31 2.13
N ASN A 23 15.12 6.21 1.18
CA ASN A 23 14.67 7.60 1.28
C ASN A 23 13.14 7.70 1.30
N GLN A 24 12.42 6.88 0.53
CA GLN A 24 10.95 6.85 0.52
C GLN A 24 10.34 6.33 1.83
N LEU A 25 10.98 5.38 2.51
CA LEU A 25 10.41 4.71 3.70
C LEU A 25 11.00 5.19 5.05
N GLY A 26 12.20 5.74 5.04
CA GLY A 26 12.88 6.24 6.25
C GLY A 26 13.79 7.43 6.01
N GLY A 27 13.60 8.14 4.90
CA GLY A 27 14.35 9.35 4.59
C GLY A 27 14.15 10.42 5.66
N LYS A 28 15.25 11.11 6.00
CA LYS A 28 15.28 12.22 6.97
C LYS A 28 14.45 13.44 6.53
N ASP A 29 13.97 13.42 5.29
CA ASP A 29 13.19 14.51 4.70
C ASP A 29 11.71 14.44 5.11
N PHE A 30 11.26 13.35 5.74
CA PHE A 30 9.91 13.24 6.27
C PHE A 30 9.83 13.77 7.70
N PRO A 31 8.84 14.63 8.02
CA PRO A 31 8.67 15.18 9.37
C PRO A 31 8.13 14.14 10.38
N TYR A 32 7.93 12.89 9.95
CA TYR A 32 7.39 11.82 10.77
C TYR A 32 8.07 10.48 10.45
N ASP A 33 8.09 9.60 11.44
CA ASP A 33 8.53 8.22 11.26
C ASP A 33 7.35 7.37 10.80
N ILE A 34 7.51 6.61 9.72
CA ILE A 34 6.48 5.70 9.20
C ILE A 34 5.98 4.70 10.26
N ILE A 35 6.82 4.26 11.21
CA ILE A 35 6.39 3.35 12.28
C ILE A 35 5.51 4.03 13.33
N SER A 36 5.47 5.37 13.34
CA SER A 36 4.55 6.16 14.17
C SER A 36 3.22 6.48 13.48
N SER A 37 3.09 6.18 12.18
CA SER A 37 1.85 6.37 11.44
C SER A 37 0.81 5.33 11.85
N GLN A 38 -0.46 5.73 11.92
CA GLN A 38 -1.56 4.77 12.10
C GLN A 38 -1.92 4.10 10.77
N MET A 39 -1.84 4.88 9.68
CA MET A 39 -2.18 4.45 8.32
C MET A 39 -1.04 4.82 7.37
N PHE A 40 -0.70 3.91 6.46
CA PHE A 40 0.28 4.13 5.41
C PHE A 40 -0.30 3.73 4.05
N PHE A 41 -0.01 4.48 3.00
CA PHE A 41 -0.64 4.30 1.69
C PHE A 41 0.43 4.24 0.60
N ILE A 42 0.30 3.27 -0.31
CA ILE A 42 1.13 3.18 -1.51
C ILE A 42 0.22 3.01 -2.73
N PRO A 43 0.30 3.91 -3.73
CA PRO A 43 -0.31 3.66 -5.03
C PRO A 43 0.46 2.54 -5.75
N VAL A 44 -0.26 1.62 -6.37
CA VAL A 44 0.32 0.46 -7.07
C VAL A 44 -0.16 0.47 -8.51
N PRO A 45 0.75 0.69 -9.48
CA PRO A 45 0.41 0.59 -10.89
C PRO A 45 0.24 -0.87 -11.30
N LEU A 46 -0.88 -1.16 -11.96
CA LEU A 46 -1.21 -2.44 -12.58
C LEU A 46 -1.41 -2.25 -14.09
N GLU A 47 -1.48 -3.35 -14.84
CA GLU A 47 -1.77 -3.33 -16.28
C GLU A 47 -3.12 -2.66 -16.59
N ASP A 48 -4.12 -2.93 -15.76
CA ASP A 48 -5.51 -2.50 -15.97
C ASP A 48 -5.85 -1.17 -15.27
N GLY A 49 -4.92 -0.58 -14.52
CA GLY A 49 -5.17 0.66 -13.77
C GLY A 49 -4.28 0.81 -12.54
N TRP A 50 -4.79 1.52 -11.53
CA TRP A 50 -4.09 1.72 -10.26
C TRP A 50 -4.95 1.25 -9.11
N VAL A 51 -4.30 0.65 -8.12
CA VAL A 51 -4.90 0.35 -6.82
C VAL A 51 -4.13 1.08 -5.74
N VAL A 52 -4.76 1.25 -4.58
CA VAL A 52 -4.07 1.74 -3.39
C VAL A 52 -3.97 0.59 -2.42
N LEU A 53 -2.76 0.32 -1.98
CA LEU A 53 -2.59 -0.44 -0.77
C LEU A 53 -2.53 0.50 0.41
N MET A 54 -3.42 0.24 1.35
CA MET A 54 -3.54 0.94 2.62
C MET A 54 -3.16 -0.04 3.73
N TRP A 55 -2.12 0.27 4.48
CA TRP A 55 -1.79 -0.46 5.70
C TRP A 55 -2.36 0.25 6.90
N ASP A 56 -3.18 -0.46 7.67
CA ASP A 56 -3.31 -0.18 9.09
C ASP A 56 -2.01 -0.65 9.75
N MET A 57 -1.19 0.30 10.18
CA MET A 57 0.14 0.04 10.75
C MET A 57 0.06 -0.49 12.18
N MET A 58 -1.06 -0.23 12.86
CA MET A 58 -1.34 -0.76 14.20
C MET A 58 -1.70 -2.24 14.14
N SER A 59 -2.59 -2.62 13.21
CA SER A 59 -2.98 -4.02 13.01
C SER A 59 -2.12 -4.78 11.99
N ARG A 60 -1.22 -4.08 11.29
CA ARG A 60 -0.29 -4.58 10.27
C ARG A 60 -0.98 -5.28 9.11
N LYS A 61 -2.12 -4.74 8.67
CA LYS A 61 -2.92 -5.36 7.62
C LYS A 61 -2.95 -4.50 6.38
N PRO A 62 -2.59 -5.05 5.22
CA PRO A 62 -2.89 -4.41 3.96
C PRO A 62 -4.40 -4.51 3.68
N HIS A 63 -4.94 -3.41 3.19
CA HIS A 63 -6.23 -3.29 2.57
C HIS A 63 -6.01 -2.81 1.14
N ILE A 64 -6.71 -3.41 0.20
CA ILE A 64 -6.64 -3.01 -1.21
C ILE A 64 -7.87 -2.15 -1.49
N LEU A 65 -7.63 -0.95 -1.99
CA LEU A 65 -8.65 -0.06 -2.51
C LEU A 65 -8.49 -0.04 -4.03
N ASP A 66 -9.35 -0.78 -4.71
CA ASP A 66 -9.39 -0.83 -6.16
C ASP A 66 -10.68 -0.15 -6.63
N LEU A 67 -10.51 0.96 -7.35
CA LEU A 67 -11.62 1.78 -7.86
C LEU A 67 -12.31 1.16 -9.08
N MET A 68 -11.72 0.13 -9.69
CA MET A 68 -12.27 -0.57 -10.85
C MET A 68 -13.20 -1.72 -10.43
N ILE A 69 -13.13 -2.16 -9.17
CA ILE A 69 -14.05 -3.16 -8.62
C ILE A 69 -15.43 -2.52 -8.42
N ARG A 70 -16.45 -3.11 -9.06
CA ARG A 70 -17.86 -2.65 -9.01
C ARG A 70 -18.74 -3.69 -8.35
N GLY A 71 -19.87 -3.24 -7.78
CA GLY A 71 -21.00 -4.11 -7.42
C GLY A 71 -20.60 -5.34 -6.60
N ASP A 72 -20.86 -6.53 -7.16
CA ASP A 72 -20.66 -7.85 -6.53
C ASP A 72 -19.18 -8.20 -6.21
N GLY A 73 -18.24 -7.31 -6.51
CA GLY A 73 -16.83 -7.47 -6.16
C GLY A 73 -15.95 -7.92 -7.35
N PRO A 74 -14.64 -8.17 -7.09
CA PRO A 74 -13.74 -8.63 -8.14
C PRO A 74 -14.07 -10.07 -8.55
N THR A 75 -13.77 -10.42 -9.81
CA THR A 75 -13.74 -11.83 -10.21
C THR A 75 -12.68 -12.59 -9.40
N GLU A 76 -12.86 -13.90 -9.16
CA GLU A 76 -11.88 -14.69 -8.39
C GLU A 76 -10.44 -14.57 -8.95
N PRO A 77 -10.18 -14.61 -10.28
CA PRO A 77 -8.83 -14.39 -10.80
C PRO A 77 -8.25 -13.00 -10.49
N THR A 78 -9.08 -11.95 -10.54
CA THR A 78 -8.67 -10.59 -10.18
C THR A 78 -8.35 -10.51 -8.70
N LYS A 79 -9.17 -11.14 -7.86
CA LYS A 79 -8.96 -11.20 -6.41
C LYS A 79 -7.66 -11.91 -6.06
N ASP A 80 -7.40 -13.08 -6.64
CA ASP A 80 -6.14 -13.82 -6.43
C ASP A 80 -4.91 -12.99 -6.84
N LYS A 81 -4.99 -12.28 -7.98
CA LYS A 81 -3.93 -11.36 -8.45
C LYS A 81 -3.68 -10.25 -7.43
N LEU A 82 -4.74 -9.59 -6.96
CA LEU A 82 -4.67 -8.49 -6.00
C LEU A 82 -4.15 -8.97 -4.63
N GLU A 83 -4.61 -10.11 -4.14
CA GLU A 83 -4.14 -10.71 -2.89
C GLU A 83 -2.65 -11.06 -2.96
N LEU A 84 -2.18 -11.60 -4.08
CA LEU A 84 -0.76 -11.89 -4.30
C LEU A 84 0.11 -10.63 -4.32
N ILE A 85 -0.34 -9.58 -5.02
CA ILE A 85 0.30 -8.27 -5.05
C ILE A 85 0.41 -7.71 -3.64
N ALA A 86 -0.70 -7.74 -2.89
CA ALA A 86 -0.74 -7.22 -1.55
C ALA A 86 0.17 -8.00 -0.59
N TRP A 87 0.21 -9.32 -0.73
CA TRP A 87 1.11 -10.16 0.03
C TRP A 87 2.59 -9.81 -0.24
N LYS A 88 2.98 -9.68 -1.52
CA LYS A 88 4.37 -9.31 -1.90
C LYS A 88 4.78 -7.96 -1.32
N LEU A 89 3.93 -6.94 -1.51
CA LEU A 89 4.21 -5.59 -1.06
C LEU A 89 4.21 -5.49 0.47
N HIS A 90 3.30 -6.20 1.14
CA HIS A 90 3.28 -6.26 2.59
C HIS A 90 4.56 -6.90 3.14
N HIS A 91 4.99 -8.03 2.59
CA HIS A 91 6.22 -8.68 3.02
C HIS A 91 7.45 -7.79 2.80
N ALA A 92 7.55 -7.16 1.63
CA ALA A 92 8.66 -6.25 1.34
C ALA A 92 8.67 -5.01 2.25
N LEU A 93 7.49 -4.41 2.50
CA LEU A 93 7.39 -3.23 3.36
C LEU A 93 7.84 -3.58 4.78
N PHE A 94 7.35 -4.68 5.34
CA PHE A 94 7.69 -5.08 6.69
C PHE A 94 9.15 -5.57 6.82
N HIS A 95 9.72 -6.13 5.75
CA HIS A 95 11.14 -6.44 5.68
C HIS A 95 11.97 -5.15 5.73
N CYS A 96 11.68 -4.16 4.88
CA CYS A 96 12.31 -2.85 4.93
C CYS A 96 12.20 -2.21 6.32
N LEU A 97 10.99 -2.18 6.88
CA LEU A 97 10.76 -1.52 8.17
C LEU A 97 11.47 -2.24 9.32
N ASN A 98 11.56 -3.57 9.30
CA ASN A 98 12.33 -4.30 10.30
C ASN A 98 13.83 -3.98 10.24
N GLU A 99 14.38 -3.86 9.04
CA GLU A 99 15.81 -3.57 8.83
C GLU A 99 16.13 -2.09 9.08
N TYR A 100 15.26 -1.17 8.66
CA TYR A 100 15.47 0.27 8.82
C TYR A 100 15.18 0.74 10.26
N TYR A 101 14.26 0.07 10.95
CA TYR A 101 13.81 0.40 12.30
C TYR A 101 13.92 -0.83 13.22
N ALA A 102 15.14 -1.11 13.68
CA ALA A 102 15.44 -2.24 14.56
C ALA A 102 14.50 -2.26 15.80
N GLY A 103 13.69 -3.32 15.94
CA GLY A 103 12.86 -3.57 17.14
C GLY A 103 11.34 -3.45 16.96
N TRP A 104 10.82 -3.14 15.76
CA TRP A 104 9.37 -3.03 15.54
C TRP A 104 8.59 -4.31 15.86
N LEU A 105 9.18 -5.50 15.71
CA LEU A 105 8.51 -6.80 15.92
C LEU A 105 7.98 -7.04 17.35
N ALA A 106 8.38 -6.25 18.35
CA ALA A 106 8.03 -6.50 19.76
C ALA A 106 6.53 -6.32 20.11
N TYR A 107 5.71 -5.69 19.26
CA TYR A 107 4.38 -5.19 19.69
C TYR A 107 3.11 -5.82 19.07
N ALA A 108 3.19 -6.71 18.08
CA ALA A 108 1.98 -7.10 17.33
C ALA A 108 1.56 -8.57 17.50
N ARG A 109 0.64 -8.85 18.43
CA ARG A 109 -0.18 -10.08 18.47
C ARG A 109 -1.67 -9.77 18.38
N ARG A 110 -2.28 -9.96 17.20
CA ARG A 110 -3.53 -10.75 16.93
C ARG A 110 -4.13 -10.37 15.56
N ARG A 111 -4.42 -11.40 14.74
CA ARG A 111 -5.09 -11.34 13.41
C ARG A 111 -6.52 -10.84 13.49
N VAL A 112 -7.03 -10.28 12.38
CA VAL A 112 -8.34 -10.59 11.71
C VAL A 112 -8.34 -9.98 10.29
N GLY A 113 -8.46 -10.79 9.23
CA GLY A 113 -8.71 -10.31 7.86
C GLY A 113 -10.10 -9.70 7.73
N GLY A 114 -10.21 -8.50 7.15
CA GLY A 114 -11.47 -7.79 6.94
C GLY A 114 -11.82 -7.68 5.45
N PRO A 115 -13.11 -7.47 5.10
CA PRO A 115 -13.57 -7.40 3.72
C PRO A 115 -13.01 -6.17 3.00
N LEU A 116 -12.73 -6.33 1.70
CA LEU A 116 -12.45 -5.22 0.78
C LEU A 116 -13.67 -4.29 0.74
N ARG A 117 -13.44 -2.97 0.73
CA ARG A 117 -14.50 -1.96 0.75
C ARG A 117 -14.35 -1.00 -0.41
N THR A 118 -15.47 -0.62 -1.00
CA THR A 118 -15.54 0.42 -2.03
C THR A 118 -15.21 1.78 -1.41
N CYS A 119 -14.30 2.53 -2.04
CA CYS A 119 -13.80 3.79 -1.50
C CYS A 119 -14.76 4.97 -1.75
N CYS A 120 -15.56 4.91 -2.81
CA CYS A 120 -16.48 5.94 -3.27
C CYS A 120 -17.48 5.33 -4.27
N ASN A 121 -18.66 5.94 -4.45
CA ASN A 121 -19.72 5.42 -5.34
C ASN A 121 -19.62 5.98 -6.77
N GLU A 122 -18.73 6.95 -6.98
CA GLU A 122 -18.50 7.63 -8.23
C GLU A 122 -17.58 6.84 -9.16
N THR A 123 -17.77 7.02 -10.48
CA THR A 123 -16.97 6.38 -11.52
C THR A 123 -15.87 7.32 -12.02
N PHE A 124 -14.64 6.81 -12.11
CA PHE A 124 -13.48 7.53 -12.62
C PHE A 124 -12.86 6.82 -13.82
N VAL A 125 -12.23 7.55 -14.73
CA VAL A 125 -11.37 6.94 -15.75
C VAL A 125 -9.95 6.74 -15.24
N ARG A 126 -9.18 5.83 -15.84
CA ARG A 126 -7.83 5.44 -15.41
C ARG A 126 -6.93 6.64 -15.06
N ASP A 127 -6.93 7.65 -15.92
CA ASP A 127 -6.03 8.79 -15.78
C ASP A 127 -6.44 9.76 -14.64
N GLU A 128 -7.67 9.64 -14.14
CA GLU A 128 -8.20 10.41 -13.00
C GLU A 128 -7.93 9.71 -11.66
N THR A 129 -7.78 8.38 -11.67
CA THR A 129 -7.70 7.56 -10.45
C THR A 129 -6.61 8.00 -9.49
N GLY A 130 -5.42 8.38 -10.02
CA GLY A 130 -4.30 8.86 -9.20
C GLY A 130 -4.64 10.13 -8.43
N GLY A 131 -5.31 11.09 -9.06
CA GLY A 131 -5.76 12.33 -8.42
C GLY A 131 -6.83 12.07 -7.35
N CYS A 132 -7.78 11.19 -7.63
CA CYS A 132 -8.87 10.84 -6.72
C CYS A 132 -8.35 10.13 -5.47
N VAL A 133 -7.43 9.18 -5.64
CA VAL A 133 -6.74 8.49 -4.54
C VAL A 133 -5.99 9.47 -3.64
N LEU A 134 -5.19 10.35 -4.24
CA LEU A 134 -4.40 11.36 -3.53
C LEU A 134 -5.30 12.36 -2.79
N HIS A 135 -6.50 12.60 -3.29
CA HIS A 135 -7.50 13.44 -2.63
C HIS A 135 -8.14 12.71 -1.45
N ILE A 136 -8.64 11.49 -1.65
CA ILE A 136 -9.31 10.68 -0.61
C ILE A 136 -8.36 10.37 0.56
N GLY A 137 -7.11 10.00 0.26
CA GLY A 137 -6.09 9.73 1.30
C GLY A 137 -5.69 10.97 2.11
N ARG A 138 -6.00 12.18 1.63
CA ARG A 138 -5.80 13.45 2.36
C ARG A 138 -7.01 13.87 3.19
N THR A 139 -8.20 13.38 2.88
CA THR A 139 -9.46 13.82 3.50
C THR A 139 -9.96 12.92 4.64
N THR A 140 -9.10 12.16 5.32
CA THR A 140 -9.43 11.67 6.67
C THR A 140 -8.89 12.60 7.76
N PRO A 141 -9.57 13.71 8.08
CA PRO A 141 -9.55 14.28 9.42
C PRO A 141 -10.86 13.95 10.14
N SER A 142 -10.75 13.09 11.17
CA SER A 142 -11.14 13.33 12.56
C SER A 142 -11.19 12.01 13.33
#